data_AF-A0A955CDY1-F1
#
_entry.id   AF-A0A955CDY1-F1
#
_cell.length_a   1.000
_cell.length_b   1.000
_cell.length_c   1.000
_cell.angle_alpha   90.00
_cell.angle_beta   90.00
_cell.angle_gamma   90.00
#
_symmetry.space_group_name_H-M   'P 1'
#
loop_
_entity.id
_entity.type
_entity.pdbx_description
1 polymer ?
#
loop_
_entity_poly.entity_id
_entity_poly.type
_entity_poly.pdbx_seq_one_letter_code
_entity_poly.pdbx_strand_id
1 'polypeptide(L)'
;MRLTRSSLVVFASHAPLIAALLSTASHCAAQTHDAAFPYTAYVVAPDAEVRSGPGMGHFATQRLPLGFAVEVYRHDADGMCAIRPPEGSLSLAPARHLQPIDLRTAEVIDDDVPSRTTSRLEPQAASVQVLLKRGERVELLAPWSPHDAWAQIAPPAGEFRWISARHLARTPPTEGALIPAAIGASDAAHRQSSASNHWQPLGAAPTAATTIGNDDGALALLRQRESTVAASHPSVASRPR
;
A
#
# COMPACT_ATOMS: atom_id res chain seq x y z
N MET A 1 -74.64 -50.72 35.96
CA MET A 1 -75.24 -52.07 35.94
C MET A 1 -75.64 -52.39 34.50
N ARG A 2 -75.27 -53.57 34.01
CA ARG A 2 -75.37 -54.15 32.65
C ARG A 2 -74.12 -54.00 31.75
N LEU A 3 -73.64 -55.20 31.43
CA LEU A 3 -72.43 -55.65 30.72
C LEU A 3 -72.69 -55.82 29.21
N THR A 4 -71.62 -56.26 28.52
CA THR A 4 -71.55 -57.04 27.26
C THR A 4 -71.50 -56.20 25.97
N ARG A 5 -70.67 -56.47 24.94
CA ARG A 5 -69.82 -57.60 24.48
C ARG A 5 -68.61 -57.00 23.72
N SER A 6 -67.37 -57.45 23.90
CA SER A 6 -66.68 -58.55 23.20
C SER A 6 -66.90 -58.63 21.68
N SER A 7 -65.91 -58.17 20.91
CA SER A 7 -65.50 -58.79 19.64
C SER A 7 -63.97 -58.82 19.57
N LEU A 8 -63.44 -60.03 19.38
CA LEU A 8 -62.05 -60.38 19.07
C LEU A 8 -61.77 -60.10 17.57
N VAL A 9 -60.51 -60.31 17.15
CA VAL A 9 -59.94 -60.43 15.78
C VAL A 9 -59.06 -59.22 15.42
N VAL A 10 -57.81 -59.30 14.91
CA VAL A 10 -56.81 -60.34 14.63
C VAL A 10 -55.46 -59.61 14.49
N PHE A 11 -54.36 -60.34 14.72
CA PHE A 11 -52.94 -60.02 14.52
C PHE A 11 -52.57 -59.16 13.30
N ALA A 12 -51.58 -58.27 13.49
CA ALA A 12 -50.54 -58.01 12.48
C ALA A 12 -49.31 -57.31 13.13
N SER A 13 -48.21 -58.06 13.23
CA SER A 13 -46.89 -57.61 13.64
C SER A 13 -46.27 -56.64 12.63
N HIS A 14 -45.99 -55.39 12.98
CA HIS A 14 -45.00 -54.55 12.28
C HIS A 14 -44.38 -53.55 13.27
N ALA A 15 -43.13 -53.77 13.63
CA ALA A 15 -42.21 -52.73 14.10
C ALA A 15 -41.29 -52.35 12.91
N PRO A 16 -40.45 -51.30 13.00
CA PRO A 16 -40.62 -49.95 13.55
C PRO A 16 -40.33 -48.89 12.45
N LEU A 17 -40.65 -47.61 12.65
CA LEU A 17 -40.09 -46.55 11.79
C LEU A 17 -39.71 -45.32 12.61
N ILE A 18 -38.43 -45.30 13.01
CA ILE A 18 -37.72 -44.19 13.63
C ILE A 18 -37.47 -43.16 12.53
N ALA A 19 -38.19 -42.04 12.56
CA ALA A 19 -37.88 -40.87 11.74
C ALA A 19 -37.06 -39.88 12.57
N ALA A 20 -35.74 -40.08 12.60
CA ALA A 20 -34.81 -39.10 13.14
C ALA A 20 -34.59 -38.00 12.10
N LEU A 21 -35.12 -36.81 12.37
CA LEU A 21 -34.94 -35.61 11.57
C LEU A 21 -33.51 -35.06 11.83
N LEU A 22 -32.54 -35.44 10.99
CA LEU A 22 -31.19 -34.87 11.04
C LEU A 22 -31.18 -33.51 10.32
N SER A 23 -31.22 -32.42 11.09
CA SER A 23 -30.84 -31.09 10.63
C SER A 23 -29.34 -31.04 10.34
N THR A 24 -28.95 -31.11 9.07
CA THR A 24 -27.58 -30.80 8.66
C THR A 24 -27.43 -29.30 8.46
N ALA A 25 -27.07 -28.58 9.52
CA ALA A 25 -26.55 -27.22 9.40
C ALA A 25 -25.14 -27.30 8.81
N SER A 26 -25.01 -27.04 7.50
CA SER A 26 -23.73 -26.85 6.82
C SER A 26 -22.98 -25.69 7.48
N HIS A 27 -22.08 -26.02 8.39
CA HIS A 27 -21.07 -25.09 8.87
C HIS A 27 -20.06 -24.90 7.74
N CYS A 28 -20.08 -23.72 7.11
CA CYS A 28 -18.96 -23.23 6.34
C CYS A 28 -17.80 -23.00 7.32
N ALA A 29 -16.93 -24.00 7.48
CA ALA A 29 -15.70 -23.83 8.23
C ALA A 29 -14.79 -22.89 7.43
N ALA A 30 -14.76 -21.62 7.84
CA ALA A 30 -13.70 -20.72 7.43
C ALA A 30 -12.38 -21.36 7.88
N GLN A 31 -11.52 -21.70 6.93
CA GLN A 31 -10.21 -22.28 7.21
C GLN A 31 -9.37 -21.22 7.93
N THR A 32 -9.37 -21.26 9.26
CA THR A 32 -8.39 -20.54 10.07
C THR A 32 -7.06 -21.26 9.88
N HIS A 33 -6.28 -20.79 8.91
CA HIS A 33 -4.92 -21.27 8.73
C HIS A 33 -4.10 -20.72 9.90
N ASP A 34 -3.80 -21.56 10.90
CA ASP A 34 -2.88 -21.25 11.99
C ASP A 34 -1.46 -21.17 11.43
N ALA A 35 -1.21 -20.11 10.67
CA ALA A 35 0.06 -19.84 10.07
C ALA A 35 1.01 -19.31 11.12
N ALA A 36 2.15 -19.99 11.30
CA ALA A 36 3.29 -19.34 11.93
C ALA A 36 3.65 -18.10 11.11
N PHE A 37 3.76 -16.96 11.80
CA PHE A 37 4.17 -15.68 11.22
C PHE A 37 5.61 -15.34 11.62
N PRO A 38 6.35 -14.58 10.79
CA PRO A 38 5.99 -14.23 9.42
C PRO A 38 6.13 -15.43 8.46
N TYR A 39 5.57 -15.33 7.25
CA TYR A 39 5.74 -16.34 6.22
C TYR A 39 5.81 -15.74 4.80
N THR A 40 6.48 -16.44 3.89
CA THR A 40 6.53 -16.05 2.47
C THR A 40 5.26 -16.48 1.73
N ALA A 41 4.68 -15.55 0.97
CA ALA A 41 3.59 -15.78 0.03
C ALA A 41 3.96 -15.23 -1.34
N TYR A 42 3.27 -15.68 -2.37
CA TYR A 42 3.49 -15.28 -3.75
C TYR A 42 2.23 -14.63 -4.31
N VAL A 43 2.40 -13.52 -5.02
CA VAL A 43 1.31 -12.83 -5.70
C VAL A 43 0.78 -13.73 -6.82
N VAL A 44 -0.53 -14.02 -6.83
CA VAL A 44 -1.19 -14.87 -7.83
C VAL A 44 -2.16 -14.12 -8.75
N ALA A 45 -2.30 -12.81 -8.56
CA ALA A 45 -3.06 -11.93 -9.45
C ALA A 45 -2.10 -11.00 -10.19
N PRO A 46 -2.29 -10.73 -11.49
CA PRO A 46 -1.56 -9.66 -12.15
C PRO A 46 -1.91 -8.31 -11.50
N ASP A 47 -0.91 -7.42 -11.39
CA ASP A 47 -1.07 -6.05 -10.90
C ASP A 47 -1.76 -5.93 -9.53
N ALA A 48 -1.44 -6.83 -8.60
CA ALA A 48 -2.06 -6.84 -7.28
C ALA A 48 -1.74 -5.55 -6.51
N GLU A 49 -2.79 -4.82 -6.13
CA GLU A 49 -2.65 -3.56 -5.41
C GLU A 49 -2.22 -3.76 -3.95
N VAL A 50 -1.20 -2.99 -3.57
CA VAL A 50 -0.69 -2.87 -2.20
C VAL A 50 -1.10 -1.51 -1.64
N ARG A 51 -1.72 -1.49 -0.46
CA ARG A 51 -2.42 -0.33 0.11
C ARG A 51 -1.76 0.17 1.39
N SER A 52 -2.08 1.40 1.75
CA SER A 52 -1.57 2.09 2.95
C SER A 52 -2.23 1.66 4.26
N GLY A 53 -3.30 0.87 4.21
CA GLY A 53 -4.01 0.38 5.40
C GLY A 53 -4.93 -0.79 5.09
N PRO A 54 -5.55 -1.40 6.13
CA PRO A 54 -6.43 -2.55 5.98
C PRO A 54 -7.76 -2.12 5.35
N GLY A 55 -7.96 -2.47 4.08
CA GLY A 55 -9.25 -2.35 3.40
C GLY A 55 -9.21 -1.47 2.14
N MET A 56 -10.35 -1.40 1.46
CA MET A 56 -10.47 -0.74 0.14
C MET A 56 -10.55 0.79 0.21
N GLY A 57 -10.86 1.36 1.38
CA GLY A 57 -10.84 2.81 1.59
C GLY A 57 -9.44 3.42 1.71
N HIS A 58 -8.40 2.59 1.83
CA HIS A 58 -7.01 3.04 1.87
C HIS A 58 -6.41 3.11 0.47
N PHE A 59 -5.71 4.22 0.18
CA PHE A 59 -5.12 4.47 -1.12
C PHE A 59 -4.09 3.39 -1.51
N ALA A 60 -3.99 3.12 -2.81
CA ALA A 60 -2.99 2.22 -3.35
C ALA A 60 -1.62 2.90 -3.32
N THR A 61 -0.61 2.17 -2.85
CA THR A 61 0.78 2.65 -2.75
C THR A 61 1.64 2.18 -3.91
N GLN A 62 1.40 0.97 -4.40
CA GLN A 62 2.08 0.33 -5.53
C GLN A 62 1.29 -0.89 -6.04
N ARG A 63 1.69 -1.43 -7.19
CA ARG A 63 1.18 -2.68 -7.75
C ARG A 63 2.31 -3.71 -7.84
N LEU A 64 2.02 -4.95 -7.46
CA LEU A 64 2.97 -6.05 -7.52
C LEU A 64 2.67 -6.97 -8.70
N PRO A 65 3.71 -7.43 -9.42
CA PRO A 65 3.52 -8.37 -10.51
C PRO A 65 3.19 -9.78 -10.00
N LEU A 66 2.63 -10.60 -10.89
CA LEU A 66 2.44 -12.03 -10.66
C LEU A 66 3.77 -12.70 -10.27
N GLY A 67 3.73 -13.59 -9.28
CA GLY A 67 4.90 -14.33 -8.79
C GLY A 67 5.77 -13.56 -7.81
N PHE A 68 5.52 -12.27 -7.57
CA PHE A 68 6.28 -11.48 -6.61
C PHE A 68 6.14 -12.08 -5.20
N ALA A 69 7.28 -12.31 -4.54
CA ALA A 69 7.31 -12.86 -3.18
C ALA A 69 7.14 -11.74 -2.14
N VAL A 70 6.23 -11.93 -1.19
CA VAL A 70 6.00 -11.02 -0.07
C VAL A 70 6.11 -11.78 1.26
N GLU A 71 6.56 -11.07 2.29
CA GLU A 71 6.56 -11.59 3.66
C GLU A 71 5.30 -11.10 4.39
N VAL A 72 4.42 -12.04 4.75
CA VAL A 72 3.16 -11.78 5.46
C VAL A 72 3.39 -11.88 6.97
N TYR A 73 2.99 -10.85 7.71
CA TYR A 73 3.16 -10.76 9.18
C TYR A 73 1.88 -11.00 9.95
N ARG A 74 0.73 -10.70 9.37
CA ARG A 74 -0.57 -10.83 10.02
C ARG A 74 -1.69 -10.87 9.00
N HIS A 75 -2.80 -11.51 9.35
CA HIS A 75 -4.07 -11.36 8.67
C HIS A 75 -4.98 -10.45 9.48
N ASP A 76 -5.58 -9.48 8.82
CA ASP A 76 -6.56 -8.57 9.41
C ASP A 76 -7.99 -9.03 9.09
N ALA A 77 -8.95 -8.50 9.84
CA ALA A 77 -10.36 -8.58 9.46
C ALA A 77 -10.53 -8.02 8.02
N ASP A 78 -11.52 -8.53 7.29
CA ASP A 78 -11.82 -8.20 5.89
C ASP A 78 -10.90 -8.83 4.82
N GLY A 79 -10.10 -9.83 5.19
CA GLY A 79 -9.32 -10.62 4.23
C GLY A 79 -8.12 -9.87 3.64
N MET A 80 -7.53 -8.97 4.45
CA MET A 80 -6.31 -8.26 4.12
C MET A 80 -5.12 -8.87 4.87
N CYS A 81 -3.96 -8.90 4.24
CA CYS A 81 -2.70 -9.34 4.82
C CYS A 81 -1.78 -8.13 5.02
N ALA A 82 -1.31 -7.93 6.25
CA ALA A 82 -0.21 -7.03 6.51
C ALA A 82 1.10 -7.68 6.05
N ILE A 83 1.80 -7.02 5.12
CA ILE A 83 3.05 -7.47 4.54
C ILE A 83 4.18 -6.50 4.90
N ARG A 84 5.42 -7.00 4.95
CA ARG A 84 6.60 -6.14 4.93
C ARG A 84 6.49 -5.19 3.73
N PRO A 85 6.78 -3.88 3.87
CA PRO A 85 6.81 -2.96 2.75
C PRO A 85 7.65 -3.54 1.60
N PRO A 86 7.05 -3.83 0.43
CA PRO A 86 7.79 -4.39 -0.69
C PRO A 86 8.87 -3.42 -1.19
N GLU A 87 9.84 -3.96 -1.92
CA GLU A 87 10.90 -3.14 -2.54
C GLU A 87 10.32 -1.96 -3.33
N GLY A 88 10.95 -0.79 -3.19
CA GLY A 88 10.48 0.45 -3.80
C GLY A 88 9.40 1.18 -3.01
N SER A 89 8.90 0.60 -1.90
CA SER A 89 8.11 1.36 -0.92
C SER A 89 8.91 2.54 -0.38
N LEU A 90 8.22 3.65 -0.10
CA LEU A 90 8.84 4.84 0.47
C LEU A 90 7.92 5.48 1.51
N SER A 91 8.54 6.21 2.43
CA SER A 91 7.89 6.95 3.50
C SER A 91 8.49 8.35 3.61
N LEU A 92 7.76 9.26 4.27
CA LEU A 92 8.18 10.64 4.49
C LEU A 92 8.35 10.90 5.98
N ALA A 93 9.48 11.49 6.35
CA ALA A 93 9.72 12.02 7.70
C ALA A 93 9.97 13.54 7.60
N PRO A 94 9.54 14.35 8.59
CA PRO A 94 9.78 15.79 8.54
C PRO A 94 11.29 16.06 8.66
N ALA A 95 11.85 16.73 7.67
CA ALA A 95 13.31 16.87 7.51
C ALA A 95 13.97 17.54 8.73
N ARG A 96 13.29 18.50 9.36
CA ARG A 96 13.76 19.20 10.57
C ARG A 96 14.03 18.30 11.78
N HIS A 97 13.48 17.08 11.80
CA HIS A 97 13.68 16.10 12.88
C HIS A 97 14.73 15.04 12.52
N LEU A 98 15.50 15.26 11.45
CA LEU A 98 16.55 14.37 10.99
C LEU A 98 17.91 15.08 11.07
N GLN A 99 18.90 14.38 11.60
CA GLN A 99 20.30 14.77 11.60
C GLN A 99 21.05 13.85 10.63
N PRO A 100 21.57 14.34 9.50
CA PRO A 100 22.39 13.52 8.61
C PRO A 100 23.59 12.93 9.36
N ILE A 101 23.79 11.62 9.24
CA ILE A 101 25.02 10.93 9.66
C ILE A 101 25.95 10.83 8.45
N ASP A 102 25.40 10.44 7.30
CA ASP A 102 26.10 10.30 6.03
C ASP A 102 25.15 10.55 4.84
N LEU A 103 25.58 10.21 3.61
CA LEU A 103 24.82 10.45 2.39
C LEU A 103 23.52 9.62 2.27
N ARG A 104 23.40 8.51 2.99
CA ARG A 104 22.27 7.57 2.92
C ARG A 104 21.60 7.35 4.27
N THR A 105 22.10 7.93 5.35
CA THR A 105 21.58 7.70 6.70
C THR A 105 21.37 9.00 7.46
N ALA A 106 20.25 9.11 8.16
CA ALA A 106 20.01 10.15 9.14
C ALA A 106 19.58 9.53 10.48
N GLU A 107 19.88 10.24 11.57
CA GLU A 107 19.38 9.95 12.90
C GLU A 107 18.16 10.82 13.21
N VAL A 108 17.15 10.24 13.84
CA VAL A 108 15.98 10.96 14.32
C VAL A 108 16.34 11.67 15.64
N ILE A 109 16.16 12.99 15.71
CA ILE A 109 16.60 13.79 16.87
C ILE A 109 15.52 14.07 17.92
N ASP A 110 14.27 13.72 17.63
CA ASP A 110 13.13 13.89 18.53
C ASP A 110 12.32 12.61 18.67
N ASP A 111 11.55 12.52 19.75
CA ASP A 111 10.62 11.42 19.95
C ASP A 111 9.29 11.68 19.24
N ASP A 112 8.59 10.59 18.94
CA ASP A 112 7.25 10.59 18.34
C ASP A 112 7.17 11.31 16.98
N VAL A 113 8.24 11.22 16.19
CA VAL A 113 8.32 11.84 14.87
C VAL A 113 7.49 11.01 13.86
N PRO A 114 6.51 11.61 13.17
CA PRO A 114 5.63 10.86 12.29
C PRO A 114 6.34 10.39 11.02
N SER A 115 6.38 9.07 10.80
CA SER A 115 6.67 8.48 9.49
C SER A 115 5.36 8.30 8.72
N ARG A 116 5.30 8.91 7.53
CA ARG A 116 4.12 8.89 6.66
C ARG A 116 4.35 7.97 5.48
N THR A 117 3.57 6.90 5.41
CA THR A 117 3.44 6.11 4.17
C THR A 117 2.87 6.99 3.07
N THR A 118 3.50 6.96 1.91
CA THR A 118 3.02 7.64 0.71
C THR A 118 2.96 6.66 -0.47
N SER A 119 2.52 7.15 -1.62
CA SER A 119 2.24 6.36 -2.81
C SER A 119 3.03 6.85 -4.01
N ARG A 120 3.54 5.90 -4.81
CA ARG A 120 4.06 6.20 -6.15
C ARG A 120 2.94 6.41 -7.18
N LEU A 121 1.75 5.86 -6.90
CA LEU A 121 0.58 5.95 -7.76
C LEU A 121 -0.20 7.26 -7.50
N GLU A 122 -0.21 7.71 -6.25
CA GLU A 122 -0.93 8.90 -5.78
C GLU A 122 -0.01 9.77 -4.89
N PRO A 123 0.90 10.58 -5.48
CA PRO A 123 1.94 11.28 -4.71
C PRO A 123 1.43 12.27 -3.64
N GLN A 124 0.17 12.71 -3.75
CA GLN A 124 -0.47 13.60 -2.78
C GLN A 124 -1.02 12.84 -1.56
N ALA A 125 -1.17 11.51 -1.66
CA ALA A 125 -1.67 10.68 -0.57
C ALA A 125 -0.55 10.36 0.43
N ALA A 126 -0.82 10.65 1.70
CA ALA A 126 0.07 10.33 2.81
C ALA A 126 -0.71 10.05 4.08
N SER A 127 -0.30 9.02 4.83
CA SER A 127 -0.89 8.67 6.13
C SER A 127 0.21 8.31 7.12
N VAL A 128 0.09 8.75 8.38
CA VAL A 128 1.01 8.34 9.45
C VAL A 128 0.76 6.86 9.77
N GLN A 129 1.83 6.05 9.77
CA GLN A 129 1.76 4.62 10.14
C GLN A 129 2.52 4.34 11.42
N VAL A 130 3.72 4.90 11.55
CA VAL A 130 4.56 4.71 12.74
C VAL A 130 5.11 6.03 13.23
N LEU A 131 5.47 6.04 14.51
CA LEU A 131 6.17 7.15 15.15
C LEU A 131 7.60 6.71 15.43
N LEU A 132 8.56 7.39 14.80
CA LEU A 132 9.98 7.16 14.98
C LEU A 132 10.42 7.65 16.36
N LYS A 133 11.43 7.00 16.92
CA LYS A 133 11.99 7.36 18.23
C LYS A 133 13.30 8.11 18.09
N ARG A 134 13.63 8.94 19.09
CA ARG A 134 14.93 9.62 19.13
C ARG A 134 16.06 8.58 19.10
N GLY A 135 17.09 8.84 18.30
CA GLY A 135 18.24 7.96 18.09
C GLY A 135 18.00 6.85 17.07
N GLU A 136 16.79 6.71 16.53
CA GLU A 136 16.52 5.76 15.45
C GLU A 136 17.23 6.20 14.16
N ARG A 137 17.81 5.24 13.45
CA ARG A 137 18.48 5.49 12.16
C ARG A 137 17.53 5.15 11.03
N VAL A 138 17.39 6.10 10.10
CA VAL A 138 16.58 5.94 8.88
C VAL A 138 17.46 6.03 7.64
N GLU A 139 17.15 5.20 6.65
CA GLU A 139 17.79 5.29 5.34
C GLU A 139 17.11 6.38 4.50
N LEU A 140 17.91 7.24 3.87
CA LEU A 140 17.51 8.30 2.97
C LEU A 140 17.48 7.77 1.53
N LEU A 141 16.34 7.90 0.86
CA LEU A 141 16.14 7.37 -0.50
C LEU A 141 16.46 8.38 -1.60
N ALA A 142 16.53 9.67 -1.24
CA ALA A 142 16.81 10.76 -2.17
C ALA A 142 17.68 11.82 -1.48
N PRO A 143 18.44 12.62 -2.24
CA PRO A 143 19.06 13.82 -1.72
C PRO A 143 18.01 14.73 -1.06
N TRP A 144 18.35 15.31 0.08
CA TRP A 144 17.48 16.18 0.85
C TRP A 144 18.30 17.27 1.54
N SER A 145 17.61 18.31 2.00
CA SER A 145 18.15 19.41 2.77
C SER A 145 17.40 19.54 4.10
N PRO A 146 18.07 19.91 5.21
CA PRO A 146 17.39 20.29 6.46
C PRO A 146 16.34 21.40 6.31
N HIS A 147 16.40 22.15 5.21
CA HIS A 147 15.42 23.19 4.87
C HIS A 147 14.20 22.66 4.10
N ASP A 148 14.22 21.42 3.63
CA ASP A 148 13.06 20.79 3.02
C ASP A 148 11.97 20.55 4.07
N ALA A 149 10.72 20.44 3.65
CA ALA A 149 9.65 20.08 4.58
C ALA A 149 9.71 18.58 4.97
N TRP A 150 10.09 17.73 4.01
CA TRP A 150 10.05 16.28 4.11
C TRP A 150 11.30 15.66 3.50
N ALA A 151 11.85 14.65 4.16
CA ALA A 151 12.83 13.74 3.57
C ALA A 151 12.14 12.45 3.14
N GLN A 152 12.55 11.89 2.00
CA GLN A 152 12.15 10.55 1.59
C GLN A 152 13.04 9.52 2.28
N ILE A 153 12.42 8.65 3.05
CA ILE A 153 13.10 7.59 3.80
C ILE A 153 12.61 6.21 3.37
N ALA A 154 13.46 5.19 3.55
CA ALA A 154 13.01 3.81 3.51
C ALA A 154 11.94 3.60 4.59
N PRO A 155 10.93 2.75 4.34
CA PRO A 155 9.95 2.42 5.35
C PRO A 155 10.64 1.93 6.63
N PRO A 156 10.44 2.61 7.78
CA PRO A 156 11.06 2.22 9.05
C PRO A 156 10.54 0.87 9.56
N ALA A 157 11.22 0.34 10.57
CA ALA A 157 10.76 -0.87 11.24
C ALA A 157 9.35 -0.68 11.82
N GLY A 158 8.52 -1.71 11.71
CA GLY A 158 7.13 -1.67 12.20
C GLY A 158 6.12 -1.06 11.22
N GLU A 159 6.55 -0.47 10.10
CA GLU A 159 5.62 -0.12 9.02
C GLU A 159 5.17 -1.38 8.27
N PHE A 160 3.89 -1.43 7.90
CA PHE A 160 3.32 -2.47 7.06
C PHE A 160 2.66 -1.87 5.82
N ARG A 161 2.47 -2.72 4.82
CA ARG A 161 1.54 -2.46 3.71
C ARG A 161 0.49 -3.56 3.67
N TRP A 162 -0.61 -3.34 2.96
CA TRP A 162 -1.71 -4.29 2.92
C TRP A 162 -2.01 -4.78 1.51
N ILE A 163 -2.15 -6.08 1.35
CA ILE A 163 -2.57 -6.74 0.12
C ILE A 163 -3.71 -7.70 0.42
N SER A 164 -4.67 -7.86 -0.50
CA SER A 164 -5.76 -8.81 -0.27
C SER A 164 -5.24 -10.24 -0.24
N ALA A 165 -5.68 -11.03 0.74
CA ALA A 165 -5.31 -12.44 0.89
C ALA A 165 -5.65 -13.26 -0.36
N ARG A 166 -6.73 -12.90 -1.08
CA ARG A 166 -7.13 -13.57 -2.34
C ARG A 166 -6.11 -13.41 -3.47
N HIS A 167 -5.20 -12.44 -3.37
CA HIS A 167 -4.13 -12.22 -4.34
C HIS A 167 -2.84 -12.95 -3.95
N LEU A 168 -2.85 -13.76 -2.89
CA LEU A 168 -1.68 -14.46 -2.37
C LEU A 168 -1.88 -15.98 -2.34
N ALA A 169 -0.81 -16.72 -2.63
CA ALA A 169 -0.72 -18.16 -2.40
C ALA A 169 0.56 -18.53 -1.64
N ARG A 170 0.55 -19.68 -0.97
CA ARG A 170 1.72 -20.21 -0.24
C ARG A 170 2.78 -20.79 -1.17
N THR A 171 2.37 -21.24 -2.34
CA THR A 171 3.24 -21.80 -3.35
C THR A 171 3.42 -20.79 -4.48
N PRO A 172 4.63 -20.67 -5.06
CA PRO A 172 4.82 -19.86 -6.24
C PRO A 172 3.87 -20.32 -7.36
N PRO A 173 3.34 -19.40 -8.19
CA PRO A 173 2.63 -19.80 -9.40
C PRO A 173 3.58 -20.61 -10.30
N THR A 174 3.15 -21.79 -10.74
CA THR A 174 3.91 -22.61 -11.68
C THR A 174 3.97 -21.91 -13.04
N GLU A 175 5.15 -21.83 -13.63
CA GLU A 175 5.33 -21.31 -14.99
C GLU A 175 4.44 -22.11 -15.96
N GLY A 176 3.47 -21.42 -16.58
CA GLY A 176 2.47 -22.04 -17.48
C GLY A 176 1.10 -22.34 -16.86
N ALA A 177 0.91 -22.22 -15.54
CA ALA A 177 -0.40 -22.31 -14.90
C ALA A 177 -1.17 -20.97 -15.00
N LEU A 178 -1.45 -20.52 -16.22
CA LEU A 178 -2.24 -19.31 -16.46
C LEU A 178 -3.70 -19.66 -16.85
N ILE A 179 -4.60 -19.32 -15.90
CA ILE A 179 -5.99 -18.89 -16.07
C ILE A 179 -7.04 -19.97 -16.44
N PRO A 180 -7.95 -20.39 -15.53
CA PRO A 180 -9.35 -20.60 -15.92
C PRO A 180 -9.92 -19.22 -16.23
N ALA A 181 -10.31 -19.02 -17.49
CA ALA A 181 -10.94 -17.80 -17.99
C ALA A 181 -12.03 -17.36 -17.01
N ALA A 182 -12.04 -16.07 -16.71
CA ALA A 182 -13.09 -15.41 -15.96
C ALA A 182 -14.46 -15.90 -16.44
N ILE A 183 -15.11 -16.70 -15.60
CA ILE A 183 -16.54 -16.91 -15.66
C ILE A 183 -17.14 -15.54 -15.28
N GLY A 184 -17.58 -14.81 -16.29
CA GLY A 184 -18.04 -13.44 -16.11
C GLY A 184 -18.52 -12.79 -17.39
N ALA A 185 -19.17 -13.56 -18.27
CA ALA A 185 -20.12 -13.00 -19.22
C ALA A 185 -21.28 -12.38 -18.44
N SER A 186 -21.10 -11.15 -17.96
CA SER A 186 -22.17 -10.32 -17.41
C SER A 186 -22.03 -8.87 -17.88
N ASP A 187 -21.48 -8.69 -19.09
CA ASP A 187 -21.32 -7.40 -19.76
C ASP A 187 -22.34 -7.21 -20.91
N ALA A 188 -23.42 -8.00 -20.92
CA ALA A 188 -24.48 -7.93 -21.93
C ALA A 188 -25.77 -7.24 -21.46
N ALA A 189 -25.80 -6.62 -20.27
CA ALA A 189 -27.04 -6.05 -19.71
C ALA A 189 -27.00 -4.55 -19.33
N HIS A 190 -25.94 -3.80 -19.64
CA HIS A 190 -25.87 -2.38 -19.28
C HIS A 190 -25.60 -1.38 -20.41
N ARG A 191 -25.59 -1.83 -21.67
CA ARG A 191 -25.21 -0.97 -22.81
C ARG A 191 -26.37 -0.27 -23.54
N GLN A 192 -27.58 -0.24 -22.97
CA GLN A 192 -28.72 0.51 -23.52
C GLN A 192 -29.64 1.08 -22.43
N SER A 193 -29.15 1.95 -21.56
CA SER A 193 -29.97 3.02 -20.96
C SER A 193 -29.06 4.04 -20.31
N SER A 194 -29.43 5.31 -20.35
CA SER A 194 -28.70 6.46 -19.78
C SER A 194 -27.66 7.14 -20.69
N ALA A 195 -27.99 7.34 -21.96
CA ALA A 195 -27.48 8.50 -22.71
C ALA A 195 -28.55 9.60 -22.72
N SER A 196 -28.81 10.18 -21.56
CA SER A 196 -29.58 11.43 -21.43
C SER A 196 -29.19 12.11 -20.12
N ASN A 197 -28.12 12.91 -20.12
CA ASN A 197 -28.24 14.27 -19.62
C ASN A 197 -27.02 15.14 -19.93
N HIS A 198 -27.37 16.24 -20.58
CA HIS A 198 -26.67 17.49 -20.77
C HIS A 198 -25.68 17.87 -19.64
N TRP A 199 -24.47 18.26 -20.04
CA TRP A 199 -23.67 19.26 -19.34
C TRP A 199 -22.86 20.05 -20.37
N GLN A 200 -23.04 21.37 -20.38
CA GLN A 200 -22.35 22.32 -21.26
C GLN A 200 -21.04 22.80 -20.61
N PRO A 201 -19.97 23.06 -21.39
CA PRO A 201 -18.77 23.71 -20.87
C PRO A 201 -18.93 25.24 -20.83
N LEU A 202 -18.55 25.85 -19.70
CA LEU A 202 -18.47 27.30 -19.56
C LEU A 202 -17.17 27.83 -20.20
N GLY A 203 -17.35 28.67 -21.24
CA GLY A 203 -16.68 29.96 -21.39
C GLY A 203 -15.16 30.00 -21.52
N ALA A 204 -14.69 30.01 -22.77
CA ALA A 204 -13.42 30.62 -23.14
C ALA A 204 -13.52 32.16 -23.10
N ALA A 205 -12.44 32.83 -22.69
CA ALA A 205 -12.15 34.20 -23.09
C ALA A 205 -10.67 34.33 -23.48
N PRO A 206 -10.33 35.19 -24.46
CA PRO A 206 -9.08 35.12 -25.20
C PRO A 206 -8.01 36.04 -24.63
N THR A 207 -6.73 35.73 -24.83
CA THR A 207 -5.68 36.76 -24.84
C THR A 207 -4.60 36.43 -25.84
N ALA A 208 -4.26 37.45 -26.62
CA ALA A 208 -3.45 37.43 -27.81
C ALA A 208 -1.99 37.04 -27.56
N ALA A 209 -1.42 36.43 -28.59
CA ALA A 209 0.01 36.23 -28.76
C ALA A 209 0.74 37.57 -28.90
N THR A 210 1.88 37.69 -28.22
CA THR A 210 2.99 38.55 -28.62
C THR A 210 4.29 37.79 -28.36
N THR A 211 4.99 37.56 -29.46
CA THR A 211 6.35 37.02 -29.59
C THR A 211 7.38 37.84 -28.80
N ILE A 212 8.42 37.15 -28.32
CA ILE A 212 9.81 37.54 -27.93
C ILE A 212 10.14 36.64 -26.73
N GLY A 213 11.22 35.87 -26.61
CA GLY A 213 12.45 35.64 -27.35
C GLY A 213 13.21 34.53 -26.57
N ASN A 214 14.22 33.94 -27.20
CA ASN A 214 15.02 32.85 -26.64
C ASN A 214 15.81 33.27 -25.40
N ASP A 215 15.75 32.48 -24.32
CA ASP A 215 16.61 32.63 -23.14
C ASP A 215 17.29 31.28 -22.78
N ASP A 216 18.35 30.97 -23.52
CA ASP A 216 19.45 30.11 -23.04
C ASP A 216 20.21 30.88 -21.94
N GLY A 217 19.81 30.69 -20.67
CA GLY A 217 20.31 31.54 -19.58
C GLY A 217 20.31 30.91 -18.20
N ALA A 218 20.62 29.61 -18.07
CA ALA A 218 20.65 28.94 -16.75
C ALA A 218 21.98 28.24 -16.40
N LEU A 219 23.02 28.32 -17.24
CA LEU A 219 24.32 27.66 -16.97
C LEU A 219 25.53 28.61 -16.87
N ALA A 220 25.34 29.93 -16.94
CA ALA A 220 26.44 30.89 -16.91
C ALA A 220 26.75 31.50 -15.53
N LEU A 221 25.93 31.28 -14.48
CA LEU A 221 26.12 31.95 -13.18
C LEU A 221 26.97 31.19 -12.14
N LEU A 222 27.46 29.99 -12.45
CA LEU A 222 28.26 29.16 -11.54
C LEU A 222 29.78 29.17 -11.82
N ARG A 223 30.27 29.94 -12.80
CA ARG A 223 31.71 30.05 -13.10
C ARG A 223 32.38 31.38 -12.73
N GLN A 224 31.66 32.32 -12.11
CA GLN A 224 32.21 33.64 -11.79
C GLN A 224 32.30 33.97 -10.29
N ARG A 225 32.13 32.97 -9.41
CA ARG A 225 32.26 33.14 -7.95
C ARG A 225 33.48 32.46 -7.31
N GLU A 226 34.44 32.00 -8.12
CA GLU A 226 35.70 31.40 -7.62
C GLU A 226 36.95 32.27 -7.88
N SER A 227 36.81 33.55 -8.26
CA SER A 227 37.98 34.42 -8.53
C SER A 227 38.02 35.72 -7.73
N THR A 228 37.40 35.79 -6.55
CA THR A 228 37.50 37.00 -5.69
C THR A 228 37.66 36.69 -4.20
N VAL A 229 38.53 35.74 -3.86
CA VAL A 229 39.09 35.60 -2.50
C VAL A 229 40.58 35.21 -2.61
N ALA A 230 41.40 36.09 -3.21
CA ALA A 230 42.86 35.95 -3.18
C ALA A 230 43.56 37.29 -3.47
N ALA A 231 43.37 38.29 -2.60
CA ALA A 231 44.30 39.43 -2.50
C ALA A 231 44.00 40.27 -1.26
N SER A 232 44.62 39.96 -0.13
CA SER A 232 44.83 40.87 1.00
C SER A 232 45.81 40.24 1.99
N HIS A 233 47.11 40.45 1.79
CA HIS A 233 48.11 40.32 2.87
C HIS A 233 49.01 41.57 2.85
N PRO A 234 49.21 42.26 3.99
CA PRO A 234 49.99 43.48 4.05
C PRO A 234 51.50 43.21 4.04
N SER A 235 52.20 44.04 3.28
CA SER A 235 53.67 44.12 3.18
C SER A 235 54.27 44.72 4.46
N VAL A 236 55.16 43.98 5.13
CA VAL A 236 56.01 44.48 6.21
C VAL A 236 57.31 44.99 5.60
N ALA A 237 57.54 46.30 5.72
CA ALA A 237 58.75 46.96 5.28
C ALA A 237 59.90 46.78 6.29
N SER A 238 61.00 46.22 5.82
CA SER A 238 62.30 46.19 6.49
C SER A 238 62.92 47.60 6.48
N ARG A 239 63.31 48.12 7.66
CA ARG A 239 64.24 49.26 7.78
C ARG A 239 65.64 48.75 8.12
N PRO A 240 66.71 49.28 7.52
CA PRO A 240 68.07 48.96 7.90
C PRO A 240 68.63 49.96 8.93
N ARG A 241 69.38 49.46 9.91
CA ARG A 241 70.71 49.95 10.32
C ARG A 241 71.32 49.00 11.33
#